data_AF-A0A812XAT8-F1
#
_entry.id   AF-A0A812XAT8-F1
#
_cell.length_a   1.000
_cell.length_b   1.000
_cell.length_c   1.000
_cell.angle_alpha   90.00
_cell.angle_beta   90.00
_cell.angle_gamma   90.00
#
_symmetry.space_group_name_H-M   'P 1'
#
loop_
_entity.id
_entity.type
_entity.pdbx_description
1 polymer ?
#
loop_
_entity_poly.entity_id
_entity_poly.type
_entity_poly.pdbx_seq_one_letter_code
_entity_poly.pdbx_strand_id
1 'polypeptide(L)'
;MTRPGPEERPFLWTVPQAVKDVLPKGIRTIFNCPEDQPFQVVRNLDVADLFAGTARIARWAELLSLKAVALDMSYSDHLNLLDNMGLALAIIALLRVRAGGLCFLGPQCSSWIWLSRSVTKRSPRDPLGDASIPCVYDGNKLNRVVGLLVTIAFLINVEWVVEQPSSSLFFHTQLWRAILREQNPWQRWLNLKVFGHASQKATLLIGTQRSLASMGKELSNQAKIRGSRKCGKPSPAKAKAKAKAKAKAKASFKVKAKATVKRAPKATAAKTPSASGGDGKRKVTGDPEKLKESQEYPVKFALAVVKGHFPEAAAASR
;
A
#
# COMPACT_ATOMS: atom_id res chain seq x y z
N MET A 1 15.62 29.36 -22.02
CA MET A 1 15.30 28.22 -22.91
C MET A 1 13.94 27.66 -22.52
N THR A 2 12.88 28.05 -23.24
CA THR A 2 11.53 27.50 -23.11
C THR A 2 11.50 26.14 -23.80
N ARG A 3 11.03 25.09 -23.11
CA ARG A 3 10.80 23.78 -23.74
C ARG A 3 9.77 23.95 -24.87
N PRO A 4 9.97 23.33 -26.04
CA PRO A 4 8.96 23.34 -27.10
C PRO A 4 7.64 22.77 -26.56
N GLY A 5 6.53 23.43 -26.91
CA GLY A 5 5.19 23.03 -26.49
C GLY A 5 4.84 21.63 -27.02
N PRO A 6 4.24 20.75 -26.21
CA PRO A 6 3.92 19.40 -26.64
C PRO A 6 2.63 19.43 -27.46
N GLU A 7 2.74 19.24 -28.78
CA GLU A 7 1.73 18.37 -29.41
C GLU A 7 1.94 16.98 -28.80
N GLU A 8 1.18 16.65 -27.74
CA GLU A 8 1.19 15.36 -27.05
C GLU A 8 0.66 14.25 -27.98
N ARG A 9 1.40 13.92 -29.05
CA ARG A 9 1.10 12.70 -29.79
C ARG A 9 1.47 11.53 -28.89
N PRO A 10 0.56 10.57 -28.66
CA PRO A 10 0.88 9.36 -27.93
C PRO A 10 2.12 8.72 -28.57
N PHE A 11 3.22 8.68 -27.81
CA PHE A 11 4.47 8.10 -28.27
C PHE A 11 4.33 6.58 -28.25
N LEU A 12 4.20 6.01 -29.45
CA LEU A 12 4.29 4.57 -29.66
C LEU A 12 5.73 4.16 -29.36
N TRP A 13 5.90 3.42 -28.28
CA TRP A 13 7.21 3.02 -27.76
C TRP A 13 7.40 1.52 -27.89
N THR A 14 8.51 1.11 -28.48
CA THR A 14 8.90 -0.30 -28.54
C THR A 14 9.46 -0.75 -27.21
N VAL A 15 8.85 -1.78 -26.63
CA VAL A 15 9.26 -2.41 -25.37
C VAL A 15 10.64 -3.06 -25.56
N PRO A 16 11.64 -2.73 -24.71
CA PRO A 16 12.99 -3.29 -24.79
C PRO A 16 12.99 -4.81 -24.69
N GLN A 17 13.93 -5.44 -25.38
CA GLN A 17 14.09 -6.90 -25.34
C GLN A 17 14.32 -7.40 -23.90
N ALA A 18 15.12 -6.69 -23.10
CA ALA A 18 15.33 -7.04 -21.68
C ALA A 18 14.03 -7.13 -20.86
N VAL A 19 12.99 -6.36 -21.21
CA VAL A 19 11.67 -6.49 -20.59
C VAL A 19 10.96 -7.74 -21.09
N LYS A 20 10.98 -8.00 -22.41
CA LYS A 20 10.41 -9.23 -22.99
C LYS A 20 11.02 -10.49 -22.36
N ASP A 21 12.32 -10.47 -22.09
CA ASP A 21 13.09 -11.59 -21.54
C ASP A 21 12.66 -11.96 -20.12
N VAL A 22 12.23 -10.98 -19.32
CA VAL A 22 11.74 -11.22 -17.95
C VAL A 22 10.25 -11.55 -17.88
N LEU A 23 9.50 -11.47 -19.00
CA LEU A 23 8.08 -11.79 -19.00
C LEU A 23 7.85 -13.31 -18.83
N PRO A 24 6.98 -13.71 -17.88
CA PRO A 24 6.55 -15.11 -17.77
C PRO A 24 5.91 -15.59 -19.08
N LYS A 25 6.12 -16.87 -19.43
CA LYS A 25 5.59 -17.47 -20.67
C LYS A 25 4.09 -17.22 -20.86
N GLY A 26 3.30 -17.40 -19.80
CA GLY A 26 1.85 -17.16 -19.86
C GLY A 26 1.48 -15.71 -20.22
N ILE A 27 2.28 -14.74 -19.80
CA ILE A 27 2.08 -13.32 -20.14
C ILE A 27 2.48 -13.05 -21.59
N ARG A 28 3.59 -13.62 -22.06
CA ARG A 28 4.01 -13.52 -23.48
C ARG A 28 2.95 -14.08 -24.43
N THR A 29 2.32 -15.18 -24.05
CA THR A 29 1.18 -15.75 -24.80
C THR A 29 -0.02 -14.81 -24.82
N ILE A 30 -0.40 -14.20 -23.68
CA ILE A 30 -1.51 -13.24 -23.61
C ILE A 30 -1.25 -12.02 -24.50
N PHE A 31 -0.03 -11.51 -24.50
CA PHE A 31 0.35 -10.36 -25.33
C PHE A 31 0.49 -10.69 -26.81
N ASN A 32 0.39 -11.96 -27.20
CA ASN A 32 0.70 -12.44 -28.54
C ASN A 32 2.00 -11.81 -29.07
N CYS A 33 3.05 -11.86 -28.25
CA CYS A 33 4.32 -11.19 -28.50
C CYS A 33 5.34 -12.21 -29.00
N PRO A 34 5.45 -12.45 -30.33
CA PRO A 34 6.47 -13.34 -30.86
C PRO A 34 7.87 -12.74 -30.66
N GLU A 35 8.88 -13.60 -30.66
CA GLU A 35 10.27 -13.20 -30.36
C GLU A 35 10.76 -12.13 -31.37
N ASP A 36 10.39 -12.28 -32.64
CA ASP A 36 10.89 -11.43 -33.74
C ASP A 36 10.06 -10.18 -34.03
N GLN A 37 8.93 -9.96 -33.34
CA GLN A 37 8.11 -8.74 -33.58
C GLN A 37 8.29 -7.69 -32.49
N PRO A 38 8.23 -6.40 -32.88
CA PRO A 38 8.25 -5.31 -31.92
C PRO A 38 6.97 -5.35 -31.08
N PHE A 39 7.13 -5.42 -29.76
CA PHE A 39 6.03 -5.20 -28.84
C PHE A 39 5.93 -3.70 -28.57
N GLN A 40 4.86 -3.06 -29.01
CA GLN A 40 4.72 -1.61 -28.89
C GLN A 40 3.57 -1.24 -27.95
N VAL A 41 3.77 -0.18 -27.19
CA VAL A 41 2.79 0.37 -26.25
C VAL A 41 2.78 1.89 -26.33
N VAL A 42 1.64 2.50 -26.01
CA VAL A 42 1.53 3.96 -25.89
C VAL A 42 1.91 4.38 -24.47
N ARG A 43 3.00 5.14 -24.31
CA ARG A 43 3.40 5.67 -22.98
C ARG A 43 2.70 6.98 -22.65
N ASN A 44 1.48 6.89 -22.11
CA ASN A 44 0.62 8.05 -21.82
C ASN A 44 0.14 8.14 -20.36
N LEU A 45 0.74 7.40 -19.43
CA LEU A 45 0.46 7.50 -18.01
C LEU A 45 1.61 8.15 -17.25
N ASP A 46 1.27 8.88 -16.18
CA ASP A 46 2.19 9.43 -15.20
C ASP A 46 2.37 8.47 -14.02
N VAL A 47 1.29 7.81 -13.61
CA VAL A 47 1.23 7.00 -12.39
C VAL A 47 0.51 5.68 -12.62
N ALA A 48 1.11 4.58 -12.15
CA ALA A 48 0.44 3.30 -11.94
C ALA A 48 0.38 2.99 -10.43
N ASP A 49 -0.82 2.96 -9.87
CA ASP A 49 -1.14 2.56 -8.50
C ASP A 49 -1.56 1.09 -8.52
N LEU A 50 -0.65 0.19 -8.18
CA LEU A 50 -0.86 -1.26 -8.22
C LEU A 50 -1.11 -1.79 -6.81
N PHE A 51 -2.08 -2.69 -6.65
CA PHE A 51 -2.63 -3.06 -5.34
C PHE A 51 -3.25 -1.85 -4.64
N ALA A 52 -4.05 -1.10 -5.41
CA ALA A 52 -4.45 0.26 -5.10
C ALA A 52 -5.39 0.39 -3.89
N GLY A 53 -6.10 -0.69 -3.51
CA GLY A 53 -7.14 -0.69 -2.48
C GLY A 53 -8.22 0.37 -2.75
N THR A 54 -8.08 1.56 -2.17
CA THR A 54 -9.00 2.70 -2.38
C THR A 54 -8.55 3.70 -3.46
N ALA A 55 -7.52 3.36 -4.25
CA ALA A 55 -6.95 4.18 -5.33
C ALA A 55 -6.51 5.58 -4.87
N ARG A 56 -6.01 5.71 -3.63
CA ARG A 56 -5.66 7.02 -3.08
C ARG A 56 -4.47 7.64 -3.80
N ILE A 57 -3.47 6.89 -4.24
CA ILE A 57 -2.34 7.47 -4.98
C ILE A 57 -2.83 7.97 -6.34
N ALA A 58 -3.57 7.14 -7.08
CA ALA A 58 -4.12 7.53 -8.38
C ALA A 58 -5.04 8.76 -8.30
N ARG A 59 -6.00 8.79 -7.37
CA ARG A 59 -6.92 9.93 -7.19
C ARG A 59 -6.18 11.24 -6.90
N TRP A 60 -5.13 11.20 -6.09
CA TRP A 60 -4.35 12.40 -5.80
C TRP A 60 -3.45 12.83 -6.96
N ALA A 61 -3.00 11.89 -7.79
CA ALA A 61 -2.32 12.21 -9.04
C ALA A 61 -3.28 12.92 -10.02
N GLU A 62 -4.50 12.42 -10.19
CA GLU A 62 -5.52 13.03 -11.04
C GLU A 62 -5.89 14.46 -10.58
N LEU A 63 -5.97 14.70 -9.28
CA LEU A 63 -6.18 16.05 -8.72
C LEU A 63 -5.04 17.03 -9.01
N LEU A 64 -3.86 16.53 -9.41
CA LEU A 64 -2.73 17.33 -9.90
C LEU A 64 -2.64 17.30 -11.44
N SER A 65 -3.74 16.94 -12.11
CA SER A 65 -3.84 16.82 -13.57
C SER A 65 -2.87 15.81 -14.20
N LEU A 66 -2.47 14.80 -13.43
CA LEU A 66 -1.65 13.69 -13.91
C LEU A 66 -2.55 12.54 -14.39
N LYS A 67 -2.12 11.84 -15.44
CA LYS A 67 -2.81 10.66 -15.98
C LYS A 67 -2.43 9.43 -15.14
N ALA A 68 -3.36 8.90 -14.37
CA ALA A 68 -3.11 7.77 -13.48
C ALA A 68 -3.96 6.55 -13.83
N VAL A 69 -3.52 5.37 -13.42
CA VAL A 69 -4.31 4.14 -13.41
C VAL A 69 -4.18 3.46 -12.06
N ALA A 70 -5.29 2.88 -11.58
CA ALA A 70 -5.33 2.10 -10.35
C ALA A 70 -5.81 0.68 -10.65
N LEU A 71 -5.09 -0.33 -10.16
CA LEU A 71 -5.46 -1.74 -10.29
C LEU A 71 -5.48 -2.42 -8.92
N ASP A 72 -6.59 -3.10 -8.63
CA ASP A 72 -6.79 -3.85 -7.40
C ASP A 72 -7.78 -4.99 -7.62
N MET A 73 -7.56 -6.13 -6.93
CA MET A 73 -8.46 -7.28 -7.02
C MET A 73 -9.87 -6.97 -6.49
N SER A 74 -10.01 -5.98 -5.62
CA SER A 74 -11.33 -5.57 -5.09
C SER A 74 -12.21 -4.87 -6.14
N TYR A 75 -11.65 -4.48 -7.28
CA TYR A 75 -12.39 -3.81 -8.35
C TYR A 75 -13.04 -4.82 -9.31
N SER A 76 -12.38 -5.96 -9.55
CA SER A 76 -12.86 -7.06 -10.38
C SER A 76 -11.92 -8.26 -10.24
N ASP A 77 -12.45 -9.48 -10.36
CA ASP A 77 -11.65 -10.71 -10.35
C ASP A 77 -10.56 -10.72 -11.43
N HIS A 78 -10.83 -10.12 -12.60
CA HIS A 78 -9.85 -10.00 -13.68
C HIS A 78 -8.66 -9.08 -13.35
N LEU A 79 -8.77 -8.30 -12.28
CA LEU A 79 -7.72 -7.42 -11.75
C LEU A 79 -6.96 -8.06 -10.58
N ASN A 80 -7.10 -9.38 -10.37
CA ASN A 80 -6.23 -10.12 -9.47
C ASN A 80 -4.83 -10.27 -10.08
N LEU A 81 -3.88 -9.47 -9.58
CA LEU A 81 -2.48 -9.48 -10.01
C LEU A 81 -1.75 -10.81 -9.75
N LEU A 82 -2.34 -11.73 -8.99
CA LEU A 82 -1.80 -13.07 -8.83
C LEU A 82 -2.12 -13.98 -10.03
N ASP A 83 -3.11 -13.65 -10.84
CA ASP A 83 -3.48 -14.45 -12.01
C ASP A 83 -2.86 -13.88 -13.29
N ASN A 84 -2.69 -14.71 -14.32
CA ASN A 84 -2.01 -14.29 -15.55
C ASN A 84 -2.68 -13.09 -16.21
N MET A 85 -4.02 -13.02 -16.19
CA MET A 85 -4.76 -11.90 -16.78
C MET A 85 -4.54 -10.59 -15.99
N GLY A 86 -4.70 -10.61 -14.67
CA GLY A 86 -4.49 -9.41 -13.85
C GLY A 86 -3.02 -8.95 -13.86
N LEU A 87 -2.08 -9.89 -13.88
CA LEU A 87 -0.65 -9.59 -14.06
C LEU A 87 -0.37 -8.98 -15.45
N ALA A 88 -0.97 -9.51 -16.52
CA ALA A 88 -0.84 -8.96 -17.86
C ALA A 88 -1.35 -7.51 -17.91
N LEU A 89 -2.52 -7.23 -17.32
CA LEU A 89 -3.07 -5.88 -17.23
C LEU A 89 -2.17 -4.95 -16.41
N ALA A 90 -1.60 -5.41 -15.30
CA ALA A 90 -0.66 -4.63 -14.50
C ALA A 90 0.63 -4.31 -15.24
N ILE A 91 1.16 -5.25 -16.02
CA ILE A 91 2.34 -5.03 -16.86
C ILE A 91 2.01 -4.02 -17.97
N ILE A 92 0.87 -4.12 -18.66
CA ILE A 92 0.45 -3.12 -19.65
C ILE A 92 0.31 -1.74 -19.00
N ALA A 93 -0.35 -1.64 -17.85
CA ALA A 93 -0.47 -0.39 -17.11
C ALA A 93 0.90 0.21 -16.79
N LEU A 94 1.84 -0.59 -16.29
CA LEU A 94 3.21 -0.17 -15.99
C LEU A 94 3.98 0.26 -17.25
N LEU A 95 3.89 -0.50 -18.34
CA LEU A 95 4.55 -0.18 -19.61
C LEU A 95 4.03 1.11 -20.24
N ARG A 96 2.78 1.51 -19.95
CA ARG A 96 2.20 2.79 -20.36
C ARG A 96 2.67 3.97 -19.50
N VAL A 97 3.30 3.75 -18.35
CA VAL A 97 3.86 4.84 -17.53
C VAL A 97 5.08 5.41 -18.24
N ARG A 98 5.17 6.74 -18.41
CA ARG A 98 6.31 7.42 -19.04
C ARG A 98 7.60 7.26 -18.22
N ALA A 99 8.76 7.42 -18.87
CA ALA A 99 10.04 7.43 -18.15
C ALA A 99 10.05 8.58 -17.11
N GLY A 100 10.55 8.30 -15.91
CA GLY A 100 10.46 9.19 -14.75
C GLY A 100 9.08 9.24 -14.08
N GLY A 101 8.07 8.54 -14.60
CA GLY A 101 6.78 8.36 -13.94
C GLY A 101 6.88 7.50 -12.68
N LEU A 102 5.74 7.27 -12.02
CA LEU A 102 5.67 6.58 -10.73
C LEU A 102 4.89 5.25 -10.84
N CYS A 103 5.49 4.16 -10.37
CA CYS A 103 4.79 2.93 -10.03
C CYS A 103 4.73 2.77 -8.51
N PHE A 104 3.55 2.99 -7.92
CA PHE A 104 3.34 2.78 -6.49
C PHE A 104 2.72 1.40 -6.25
N LEU A 105 3.26 0.64 -5.31
CA LEU A 105 2.79 -0.71 -4.98
C LEU A 105 2.51 -0.82 -3.48
N GLY A 106 1.25 -1.12 -3.12
CA GLY A 106 0.82 -1.40 -1.75
C GLY A 106 0.41 -2.86 -1.53
N PRO A 107 1.29 -3.86 -1.76
CA PRO A 107 0.89 -5.26 -1.74
C PRO A 107 0.43 -5.72 -0.35
N GLN A 108 -0.51 -6.66 -0.30
CA GLN A 108 -1.05 -7.21 0.95
C GLN A 108 0.07 -7.74 1.88
N CYS A 109 0.02 -7.30 3.15
CA CYS A 109 1.08 -7.56 4.13
C CYS A 109 0.69 -8.56 5.24
N SER A 110 -0.55 -9.03 5.28
CA SER A 110 -1.11 -9.79 6.42
C SER A 110 -0.32 -11.05 6.77
N SER A 111 0.21 -11.79 5.79
CA SER A 111 1.03 -12.99 6.01
C SER A 111 2.52 -12.71 6.25
N TRP A 112 2.95 -11.45 6.21
CA TRP A 112 4.35 -11.03 6.29
C TRP A 112 4.73 -10.32 7.59
N ILE A 113 3.74 -9.82 8.35
CA ILE A 113 3.95 -9.07 9.59
C ILE A 113 4.23 -9.97 10.80
N TRP A 114 4.78 -9.39 11.87
CA TRP A 114 5.13 -10.12 13.09
C TRP A 114 3.95 -10.88 13.73
N LEU A 115 2.74 -10.33 13.66
CA LEU A 115 1.53 -10.91 14.26
C LEU A 115 1.17 -12.27 13.66
N SER A 116 1.48 -12.52 12.39
CA SER A 116 1.11 -13.76 11.70
C SER A 116 2.20 -14.83 11.74
N ARG A 117 3.41 -14.52 12.22
CA ARG A 117 4.59 -15.42 12.16
C ARG A 117 4.40 -16.75 12.90
N SER A 118 3.65 -16.76 14.01
CA SER A 118 3.38 -18.00 14.75
C SER A 118 2.59 -19.02 13.92
N VAL A 119 1.75 -18.53 13.00
CA VAL A 119 0.95 -19.33 12.07
C VAL A 119 1.74 -19.59 10.80
N THR A 120 2.25 -18.53 10.15
CA THR A 120 2.91 -18.63 8.82
C THR A 120 4.28 -19.29 8.85
N LYS A 121 4.85 -19.49 10.04
CA LYS A 121 6.20 -20.02 10.28
C LYS A 121 7.34 -19.20 9.65
N ARG A 122 7.04 -17.99 9.15
CA ARG A 122 8.06 -17.08 8.60
C ARG A 122 8.98 -16.58 9.71
N SER A 123 10.27 -16.51 9.40
CA SER A 123 11.31 -15.93 10.24
C SER A 123 12.32 -15.13 9.39
N PRO A 124 13.20 -14.31 9.98
CA PRO A 124 14.26 -13.66 9.20
C PRO A 124 15.20 -14.62 8.46
N ARG A 125 15.38 -15.84 8.99
CA ARG A 125 16.21 -16.91 8.39
C ARG A 125 15.45 -17.68 7.31
N ASP A 126 14.16 -17.90 7.52
CA ASP A 126 13.24 -18.48 6.55
C ASP A 126 12.06 -17.53 6.30
N PRO A 127 12.25 -16.50 5.43
CA PRO A 127 11.22 -15.51 5.17
C PRO A 127 10.08 -16.08 4.33
N LEU A 128 10.24 -17.24 3.67
CA LEU A 128 9.22 -17.87 2.84
C LEU A 128 8.22 -18.69 3.64
N GLY A 129 8.61 -19.17 4.83
CA GLY A 129 7.72 -19.85 5.78
C GLY A 129 7.11 -21.13 5.23
N ASP A 130 6.02 -21.57 5.86
CA ASP A 130 5.34 -22.81 5.50
C ASP A 130 4.37 -22.61 4.32
N ALA A 131 4.82 -22.96 3.12
CA ALA A 131 4.04 -22.81 1.89
C ALA A 131 2.83 -23.77 1.79
N SER A 132 2.68 -24.74 2.70
CA SER A 132 1.44 -25.54 2.77
C SER A 132 0.25 -24.73 3.28
N ILE A 133 0.49 -23.60 3.94
CA ILE A 133 -0.53 -22.68 4.41
C ILE A 133 -0.96 -21.76 3.25
N PRO A 134 -2.25 -21.72 2.86
CA PRO A 134 -2.68 -20.97 1.68
C PRO A 134 -2.26 -19.50 1.64
N CYS A 135 -2.38 -18.76 2.76
CA CYS A 135 -1.98 -17.35 2.81
C CYS A 135 -0.46 -17.12 2.72
N VAL A 136 0.34 -18.16 3.01
CA VAL A 136 1.81 -18.14 2.83
C VAL A 136 2.15 -18.39 1.37
N TYR A 137 1.50 -19.36 0.74
CA TYR A 137 1.62 -19.63 -0.69
C TYR A 137 1.29 -18.38 -1.53
N ASP A 138 0.11 -17.80 -1.31
CA ASP A 138 -0.32 -16.58 -2.02
C ASP A 138 0.58 -15.40 -1.72
N GLY A 139 1.02 -15.26 -0.46
CA GLY A 139 2.00 -14.26 -0.07
C GLY A 139 3.30 -14.40 -0.85
N ASN A 140 3.84 -15.61 -0.99
CA ASN A 140 5.06 -15.88 -1.73
C ASN A 140 4.91 -15.60 -3.22
N LYS A 141 3.74 -15.94 -3.80
CA LYS A 141 3.38 -15.60 -5.18
C LYS A 141 3.32 -14.08 -5.38
N LEU A 142 2.66 -13.37 -4.47
CA LEU A 142 2.60 -11.90 -4.44
C LEU A 142 4.00 -11.27 -4.38
N ASN A 143 4.90 -11.81 -3.54
CA ASN A 143 6.27 -11.32 -3.42
C ASN A 143 7.05 -11.39 -4.75
N ARG A 144 6.87 -12.48 -5.50
CA ARG A 144 7.46 -12.67 -6.83
C ARG A 144 6.85 -11.72 -7.86
N VAL A 145 5.52 -11.55 -7.86
CA VAL A 145 4.81 -10.61 -8.75
C VAL A 145 5.32 -9.19 -8.55
N VAL A 146 5.39 -8.72 -7.29
CA VAL A 146 5.90 -7.37 -6.99
C VAL A 146 7.36 -7.24 -7.40
N GLY A 147 8.20 -8.27 -7.16
CA GLY A 147 9.59 -8.31 -7.61
C GLY A 147 9.73 -8.17 -9.14
N LEU A 148 8.89 -8.87 -9.91
CA LEU A 148 8.84 -8.74 -11.36
C LEU A 148 8.44 -7.31 -11.78
N LEU A 149 7.38 -6.75 -11.18
CA LEU A 149 6.88 -5.41 -11.52
C LEU A 149 7.92 -4.33 -11.25
N VAL A 150 8.64 -4.37 -10.12
CA VAL A 150 9.71 -3.39 -9.84
C VAL A 150 10.93 -3.58 -10.74
N THR A 151 11.22 -4.82 -11.16
CA THR A 151 12.28 -5.11 -12.13
C THR A 151 11.92 -4.50 -13.49
N ILE A 152 10.69 -4.71 -13.97
CA ILE A 152 10.21 -4.08 -15.20
C ILE A 152 10.25 -2.56 -15.08
N ALA A 153 9.74 -1.98 -13.98
CA ALA A 153 9.76 -0.54 -13.75
C ALA A 153 11.17 0.04 -13.86
N PHE A 154 12.14 -0.62 -13.22
CA PHE A 154 13.56 -0.25 -13.31
C PHE A 154 14.09 -0.30 -14.74
N LEU A 155 13.86 -1.40 -15.47
CA LEU A 155 14.30 -1.58 -16.86
C LEU A 155 13.74 -0.53 -17.83
N ILE A 156 12.59 0.08 -17.52
CA ILE A 156 11.92 1.07 -18.39
C ILE A 156 12.04 2.51 -17.87
N ASN A 157 12.95 2.75 -16.92
CA ASN A 157 13.20 4.03 -16.26
C ASN A 157 11.95 4.62 -15.59
N VAL A 158 11.09 3.79 -15.01
CA VAL A 158 9.97 4.21 -14.15
C VAL A 158 10.43 4.11 -12.70
N GLU A 159 10.26 5.19 -11.93
CA GLU A 159 10.55 5.16 -10.51
C GLU A 159 9.46 4.34 -9.81
N TRP A 160 9.83 3.54 -8.83
CA TRP A 160 8.89 2.68 -8.12
C TRP A 160 8.99 2.88 -6.61
N VAL A 161 7.90 2.60 -5.90
CA VAL A 161 7.82 2.59 -4.44
C VAL A 161 6.97 1.42 -3.99
N VAL A 162 7.53 0.57 -3.12
CA VAL A 162 6.80 -0.48 -2.41
C VAL A 162 6.59 -0.06 -0.97
N GLU A 163 5.34 -0.09 -0.53
CA GLU A 163 4.96 0.12 0.86
C GLU A 163 4.75 -1.22 1.57
N GLN A 164 5.31 -1.33 2.78
CA GLN A 164 5.05 -2.43 3.70
C GLN A 164 5.05 -1.94 5.15
N PRO A 165 4.36 -2.63 6.06
CA PRO A 165 4.55 -2.41 7.50
C PRO A 165 6.02 -2.62 7.89
N SER A 166 6.46 -1.84 8.87
CA SER A 166 7.86 -1.81 9.34
C SER A 166 8.37 -3.15 9.91
N SER A 167 7.45 -4.04 10.26
CA SER A 167 7.73 -5.39 10.79
C SER A 167 7.68 -6.50 9.74
N SER A 168 7.40 -6.14 8.48
CA SER A 168 7.19 -7.08 7.39
C SER A 168 8.49 -7.80 7.02
N LEU A 169 8.42 -9.11 6.78
CA LEU A 169 9.52 -9.91 6.23
C LEU A 169 9.53 -9.93 4.69
N PHE A 170 8.66 -9.15 4.04
CA PHE A 170 8.50 -9.12 2.58
C PHE A 170 9.82 -8.89 1.84
N PHE A 171 10.66 -7.98 2.34
CA PHE A 171 11.95 -7.64 1.75
C PHE A 171 13.11 -8.56 2.18
N HIS A 172 12.86 -9.55 3.05
CA HIS A 172 13.91 -10.44 3.54
C HIS A 172 14.20 -11.61 2.60
N THR A 173 13.38 -11.86 1.57
CA THR A 173 13.56 -12.97 0.62
C THR A 173 14.82 -12.78 -0.24
N GLN A 174 15.35 -13.88 -0.79
CA GLN A 174 16.53 -13.81 -1.66
C GLN A 174 16.30 -12.95 -2.91
N LEU A 175 15.11 -13.04 -3.50
CA LEU A 175 14.69 -12.19 -4.62
C LEU A 175 14.84 -10.70 -4.29
N TRP A 176 14.28 -10.26 -3.18
CA TRP A 176 14.39 -8.86 -2.77
C TRP A 176 15.82 -8.47 -2.43
N ARG A 177 16.62 -9.35 -1.80
CA ARG A 177 18.04 -9.05 -1.58
C ARG A 177 18.80 -8.80 -2.88
N ALA A 178 18.48 -9.53 -3.95
CA ALA A 178 19.06 -9.29 -5.27
C ALA A 178 18.61 -7.94 -5.83
N ILE A 179 17.30 -7.67 -5.85
CA ILE A 179 16.72 -6.40 -6.33
C ILE A 179 17.31 -5.19 -5.57
N LEU A 180 17.37 -5.27 -4.23
CA LEU A 180 17.90 -4.20 -3.39
C LEU A 180 19.39 -3.94 -3.64
N ARG A 181 20.16 -5.00 -3.90
CA ARG A 181 21.59 -4.88 -4.22
C ARG A 181 21.80 -4.25 -5.59
N GLU A 182 21.04 -4.68 -6.58
CA GLU A 182 21.17 -4.24 -7.97
C GLU A 182 20.67 -2.81 -8.18
N GLN A 183 19.49 -2.49 -7.65
CA GLN A 183 18.81 -1.22 -7.93
C GLN A 183 19.13 -0.12 -6.90
N ASN A 184 19.81 -0.47 -5.80
CA ASN A 184 20.20 0.43 -4.71
C ASN A 184 19.12 1.47 -4.30
N PRO A 185 17.88 1.02 -3.96
CA PRO A 185 16.78 1.92 -3.71
C PRO A 185 16.90 2.64 -2.35
N TRP A 186 16.22 3.77 -2.23
CA TRP A 186 16.03 4.46 -0.96
C TRP A 186 15.13 3.66 -0.03
N GLN A 187 15.40 3.74 1.27
CA GLN A 187 14.55 3.15 2.30
C GLN A 187 14.13 4.23 3.29
N ARG A 188 12.84 4.27 3.61
CA ARG A 188 12.27 5.26 4.53
C ARG A 188 11.28 4.68 5.51
N TRP A 189 11.62 4.83 6.78
CA TRP A 189 10.74 4.50 7.90
C TRP A 189 9.86 5.71 8.22
N LEU A 190 8.55 5.48 8.28
CA LEU A 190 7.54 6.50 8.52
C LEU A 190 6.52 6.01 9.55
N ASN A 191 5.91 6.95 10.27
CA ASN A 191 4.74 6.67 11.09
C ASN A 191 3.53 7.35 10.46
N LEU A 192 2.56 6.58 9.94
CA LEU A 192 1.43 7.17 9.22
C LEU A 192 0.56 8.11 10.07
N LYS A 193 0.69 8.09 11.40
CA LYS A 193 0.04 9.07 12.29
C LYS A 193 0.43 10.52 11.95
N VAL A 194 1.66 10.78 11.51
CA VAL A 194 2.08 12.14 11.12
C VAL A 194 1.35 12.64 9.86
N PHE A 195 0.82 11.70 9.08
CA PHE A 195 -0.01 11.96 7.90
C PHE A 195 -1.52 11.91 8.21
N GLY A 196 -1.90 11.76 9.48
CA GLY A 196 -3.30 11.76 9.91
C GLY A 196 -3.94 10.38 10.04
N HIS A 197 -3.15 9.29 10.04
CA HIS A 197 -3.67 7.97 10.39
C HIS A 197 -4.15 7.94 11.86
N ALA A 198 -5.23 7.20 12.15
CA ALA A 198 -5.79 7.12 13.49
C ALA A 198 -4.83 6.43 14.49
N SER A 199 -4.08 5.43 14.02
CA SER A 199 -3.10 4.67 14.82
C SER A 199 -1.64 4.98 14.45
N GLN A 200 -0.71 4.65 15.34
CA GLN A 200 0.74 4.69 15.08
C GLN A 200 1.17 3.52 14.18
N LYS A 201 0.76 3.57 12.91
CA LYS A 201 1.12 2.56 11.92
C LYS A 201 2.53 2.84 11.39
N ALA A 202 3.51 2.11 11.92
CA ALA A 202 4.88 2.16 11.43
C ALA A 202 4.99 1.46 10.07
N THR A 203 5.53 2.17 9.10
CA THR A 203 5.56 1.82 7.67
C THR A 203 6.96 1.99 7.14
N LEU A 204 7.37 1.10 6.25
CA LEU A 204 8.61 1.14 5.50
C LEU A 204 8.26 1.35 4.02
N LEU A 205 8.83 2.40 3.44
CA LEU A 205 8.85 2.60 2.00
C LEU A 205 10.21 2.21 1.47
N ILE A 206 10.24 1.41 0.41
CA ILE A 206 11.44 1.15 -0.37
C ILE A 206 11.16 1.55 -1.80
N GLY A 207 12.06 2.30 -2.43
CA GLY A 207 11.84 2.73 -3.81
C GLY A 207 12.99 3.49 -4.43
N THR A 208 12.96 3.62 -5.74
CA THR A 208 13.92 4.44 -6.51
C THR A 208 13.51 5.91 -6.56
N GLN A 209 12.31 6.24 -6.06
CA GLN A 209 11.82 7.60 -6.01
C GLN A 209 12.74 8.53 -5.21
N ARG A 210 13.26 9.58 -5.86
CA ARG A 210 14.24 10.50 -5.24
C ARG A 210 13.70 11.21 -3.99
N SER A 211 12.41 11.53 -3.99
CA SER A 211 11.75 12.24 -2.89
C SER A 211 11.69 11.43 -1.59
N LEU A 212 11.88 10.10 -1.65
CA LEU A 212 11.95 9.26 -0.45
C LEU A 212 13.08 9.69 0.50
N ALA A 213 14.20 10.22 -0.03
CA ALA A 213 15.33 10.67 0.76
C ALA A 213 14.96 11.87 1.69
N SER A 214 14.04 12.73 1.25
CA SER A 214 13.57 13.89 1.99
C SER A 214 12.22 13.66 2.71
N MET A 215 11.48 12.62 2.32
CA MET A 215 10.15 12.34 2.85
C MET A 215 10.15 12.23 4.39
N GLY A 216 9.24 12.95 5.03
CA GLY A 216 9.10 13.00 6.49
C GLY A 216 9.98 14.04 7.21
N LYS A 217 11.07 14.54 6.61
CA LYS A 217 11.82 15.67 7.20
C LYS A 217 10.94 16.92 7.28
N GLU A 218 10.21 17.20 6.21
CA GLU A 218 9.27 18.33 6.13
C GLU A 218 8.17 18.28 7.20
N LEU A 219 7.60 17.10 7.45
CA LEU A 219 6.55 16.94 8.45
C LEU A 219 7.06 17.05 9.88
N SER A 220 8.29 16.58 10.15
CA SER A 220 8.93 16.78 11.44
C SER A 220 9.16 18.28 11.72
N ASN A 221 9.51 19.05 10.70
CA ASN A 221 9.69 20.50 10.80
C ASN A 221 8.34 21.21 10.99
N GLN A 222 7.30 20.82 10.26
CA GLN A 222 5.95 21.35 10.46
C GLN A 222 5.39 21.02 11.86
N ALA A 223 5.66 19.83 12.39
CA ALA A 223 5.27 19.45 13.74
C ALA A 223 6.00 20.27 14.80
N LYS A 224 7.31 20.53 14.61
CA LYS A 224 8.09 21.43 15.47
C LYS A 224 7.55 22.87 15.43
N ILE A 225 7.22 23.40 14.25
CA ILE A 225 6.62 24.74 14.09
C ILE A 225 5.25 24.84 14.77
N ARG A 226 4.44 23.77 14.72
CA ARG A 226 3.14 23.73 15.42
C ARG A 226 3.28 23.56 16.93
N GLY A 227 4.31 22.85 17.39
CA GLY A 227 4.63 22.70 18.81
C GLY A 227 5.25 23.96 19.43
N SER A 228 5.98 24.76 18.64
CA SER A 228 6.57 26.02 19.09
C SER A 228 5.60 27.20 19.13
N ARG A 229 4.44 27.09 18.44
CA ARG A 229 3.26 27.90 18.80
C ARG A 229 2.83 27.47 20.18
N LYS A 230 3.44 28.07 21.22
CA LYS A 230 3.04 27.95 22.62
C LYS A 230 1.53 27.95 22.63
N CYS A 231 0.94 26.80 22.94
CA CYS A 231 -0.48 26.71 23.21
C CYS A 231 -0.69 27.69 24.36
N GLY A 232 -1.16 28.91 24.07
CA GLY A 232 -1.39 29.92 25.09
C GLY A 232 -2.16 29.23 26.19
N LYS A 233 -1.63 29.25 27.41
CA LYS A 233 -2.24 28.54 28.54
C LYS A 233 -3.74 28.85 28.47
N PRO A 234 -4.62 27.83 28.35
CA PRO A 234 -6.05 28.09 28.24
C PRO A 234 -6.43 29.00 29.41
N SER A 235 -7.13 30.09 29.13
CA SER A 235 -7.48 31.04 30.18
C SER A 235 -8.14 30.27 31.34
N PRO A 236 -7.91 30.68 32.60
CA PRO A 236 -8.41 29.97 33.78
C PRO A 236 -9.91 29.61 33.70
N ALA A 237 -10.70 30.41 32.98
CA ALA A 237 -12.11 30.17 32.70
C ALA A 237 -12.37 28.90 31.87
N LYS A 238 -11.60 28.66 30.79
CA LYS A 238 -11.76 27.48 29.93
C LYS A 238 -11.31 26.18 30.62
N ALA A 239 -10.33 26.26 31.51
CA ALA A 239 -9.89 25.12 32.32
C ALA A 239 -10.97 24.66 33.31
N LYS A 240 -11.63 25.61 34.01
CA LYS A 240 -12.73 25.30 34.94
C LYS A 240 -13.96 24.70 34.23
N ALA A 241 -14.31 25.19 33.05
CA ALA A 241 -15.44 24.65 32.26
C ALA A 241 -15.20 23.18 31.85
N LYS A 242 -13.98 22.85 31.40
CA LYS A 242 -13.63 21.48 30.99
C LYS A 242 -13.58 20.50 32.16
N ALA A 243 -13.17 20.95 33.34
CA ALA A 243 -13.20 20.15 34.57
C ALA A 243 -14.64 19.81 35.00
N LYS A 244 -15.56 20.79 34.99
CA LYS A 244 -16.98 20.57 35.31
C LYS A 244 -17.66 19.59 34.33
N ALA A 245 -17.38 19.71 33.03
CA ALA A 245 -17.94 18.79 32.04
C ALA A 245 -17.47 17.33 32.23
N LYS A 246 -16.19 17.13 32.58
CA LYS A 246 -15.61 15.80 32.81
C LYS A 246 -16.14 15.13 34.09
N ALA A 247 -16.45 15.92 35.13
CA ALA A 247 -17.10 15.42 36.34
C ALA A 247 -18.55 14.96 36.06
N LYS A 248 -19.31 15.73 35.27
CA LYS A 248 -20.70 15.39 34.92
C LYS A 248 -20.79 14.10 34.07
N ALA A 249 -19.84 13.88 33.16
CA ALA A 249 -19.77 12.67 32.33
C ALA A 249 -19.37 11.40 33.12
N LYS A 250 -18.56 11.51 34.18
CA LYS A 250 -18.22 10.38 35.05
C LYS A 250 -19.39 9.94 35.93
N ALA A 251 -20.25 10.88 36.34
CA ALA A 251 -21.44 10.58 37.14
C ALA A 251 -22.48 9.77 36.35
N SER A 252 -22.68 10.07 35.06
CA SER A 252 -23.67 9.37 34.21
C SER A 252 -23.25 7.96 33.81
N PHE A 253 -21.94 7.67 33.74
CA PHE A 253 -21.45 6.33 33.41
C PHE A 253 -21.64 5.32 34.56
N LYS A 254 -21.59 5.78 35.82
CA LYS A 254 -21.72 4.92 37.01
C LYS A 254 -23.14 4.40 37.23
N VAL A 255 -24.15 5.08 36.70
CA VAL A 255 -25.57 4.68 36.83
C VAL A 255 -25.93 3.55 35.85
N LYS A 256 -25.33 3.52 34.65
CA LYS A 256 -25.65 2.49 33.64
C LYS A 256 -24.97 1.13 33.89
N ALA A 257 -23.89 1.07 34.66
CA ALA A 257 -23.16 -0.17 34.91
C ALA A 257 -23.84 -1.13 35.91
N LYS A 258 -24.91 -0.71 36.61
CA LYS A 258 -25.62 -1.55 37.59
C LYS A 258 -26.83 -2.32 37.03
N ALA A 259 -27.17 -2.17 35.74
CA ALA A 259 -28.41 -2.71 35.19
C ALA A 259 -28.26 -3.98 34.31
N THR A 260 -27.09 -4.63 34.26
CA THR A 260 -26.87 -5.75 33.33
C THR A 260 -26.15 -6.92 33.98
N VAL A 261 -26.83 -7.59 34.91
CA VAL A 261 -26.49 -8.95 35.36
C VAL A 261 -27.78 -9.76 35.41
N LYS A 262 -28.11 -10.47 34.32
CA LYS A 262 -29.13 -11.53 34.33
C LYS A 262 -28.64 -12.74 33.52
N ARG A 263 -28.41 -13.83 34.28
CA ARG A 263 -28.57 -15.26 34.00
C ARG A 263 -28.08 -15.82 32.65
N ALA A 264 -27.01 -16.61 32.71
CA ALA A 264 -26.67 -17.63 31.72
C ALA A 264 -27.47 -18.93 31.98
N PRO A 265 -27.95 -19.63 30.95
CA PRO A 265 -28.47 -20.99 31.08
C PRO A 265 -27.39 -22.06 30.90
N LYS A 266 -27.65 -23.19 31.58
CA LYS A 266 -26.86 -24.42 31.71
C LYS A 266 -26.54 -25.08 30.36
N ALA A 267 -25.34 -25.66 30.29
CA ALA A 267 -24.88 -26.54 29.23
C ALA A 267 -25.56 -27.93 29.31
N THR A 268 -26.00 -28.43 28.16
CA THR A 268 -26.35 -29.83 27.91
C THR A 268 -25.41 -30.44 26.88
N ALA A 269 -25.16 -31.74 27.03
CA ALA A 269 -24.08 -32.50 26.41
C ALA A 269 -24.36 -32.99 24.98
N ALA A 270 -23.25 -33.18 24.27
CA ALA A 270 -22.92 -34.17 23.25
C ALA A 270 -23.97 -34.54 22.16
N LYS A 271 -23.69 -34.10 20.93
CA LYS A 271 -23.94 -34.86 19.70
C LYS A 271 -22.76 -34.64 18.73
N THR A 272 -22.17 -35.74 18.28
CA THR A 272 -21.18 -35.82 17.20
C THR A 272 -21.83 -35.39 15.87
N PRO A 273 -21.19 -34.54 15.04
CA PRO A 273 -21.57 -34.43 13.65
C PRO A 273 -20.45 -34.82 12.68
N SER A 274 -20.93 -35.45 11.63
CA SER A 274 -20.31 -35.85 10.38
C SER A 274 -19.54 -34.74 9.67
N ALA A 275 -18.52 -35.16 8.91
CA ALA A 275 -17.76 -34.34 7.98
C ALA A 275 -18.65 -33.85 6.81
N SER A 276 -19.10 -32.61 6.88
CA SER A 276 -19.63 -31.86 5.74
C SER A 276 -19.37 -30.37 5.96
N GLY A 277 -18.85 -29.70 4.93
CA GLY A 277 -18.34 -28.31 4.91
C GLY A 277 -19.06 -27.33 5.82
N GLY A 278 -18.43 -27.02 6.95
CA GLY A 278 -18.79 -25.92 7.82
C GLY A 278 -17.91 -24.73 7.52
N ASP A 279 -18.50 -23.68 6.96
CA ASP A 279 -17.90 -22.37 6.69
C ASP A 279 -17.58 -21.69 8.04
N GLY A 280 -16.51 -22.18 8.68
CA GLY A 280 -16.06 -21.78 10.01
C GLY A 280 -15.46 -20.39 9.98
N LYS A 281 -16.29 -19.36 9.77
CA LYS A 281 -15.88 -17.95 9.88
C LYS A 281 -15.39 -17.71 11.30
N ARG A 282 -14.06 -17.80 11.50
CA ARG A 282 -13.37 -17.39 12.71
C ARG A 282 -13.88 -16.00 13.08
N LYS A 283 -14.46 -15.86 14.29
CA LYS A 283 -14.82 -14.55 14.83
C LYS A 283 -13.57 -13.68 14.86
N VAL A 284 -13.52 -12.68 13.98
CA VAL A 284 -12.50 -11.64 14.04
C VAL A 284 -12.76 -10.85 15.32
N THR A 285 -11.81 -10.86 16.26
CA THR A 285 -11.88 -10.03 17.45
C THR A 285 -11.54 -8.60 17.05
N GLY A 286 -12.55 -7.73 16.99
CA GLY A 286 -12.37 -6.33 16.63
C GLY A 286 -13.63 -5.74 16.01
N ASP A 287 -13.74 -4.43 16.07
CA ASP A 287 -14.78 -3.67 15.38
C ASP A 287 -14.45 -3.64 13.87
N PRO A 288 -15.25 -4.30 13.00
CA PRO A 288 -14.94 -4.43 11.57
C PRO A 288 -14.79 -3.08 10.86
N GLU A 289 -15.51 -2.05 11.29
CA GLU A 289 -15.41 -0.72 10.69
C GLU A 289 -14.06 -0.07 11.00
N LYS A 290 -13.59 -0.19 12.25
CA LYS A 290 -12.26 0.33 12.64
C LYS A 290 -11.12 -0.43 11.97
N LEU A 291 -11.33 -1.72 11.67
CA LEU A 291 -10.35 -2.51 10.92
C LEU A 291 -10.27 -2.04 9.45
N LYS A 292 -11.40 -1.73 8.80
CA LYS A 292 -11.42 -1.15 7.45
C LYS A 292 -10.72 0.20 7.40
N GLU A 293 -11.04 1.12 8.32
CA GLU A 293 -10.38 2.43 8.38
C GLU A 293 -8.86 2.34 8.60
N SER A 294 -8.38 1.31 9.32
CA SER A 294 -6.94 1.10 9.57
C SER A 294 -6.13 0.63 8.35
N GLN A 295 -6.83 0.16 7.31
CA GLN A 295 -6.21 -0.30 6.06
C GLN A 295 -6.12 0.83 5.03
N GLU A 296 -6.84 1.93 5.23
CA GLU A 296 -6.81 3.06 4.30
C GLU A 296 -5.63 4.01 4.55
N TYR A 297 -4.91 4.35 3.49
CA TYR A 297 -3.84 5.35 3.58
C TYR A 297 -4.39 6.72 3.96
N PRO A 298 -3.76 7.48 4.87
CA PRO A 298 -4.19 8.85 5.12
C PRO A 298 -4.08 9.69 3.85
N VAL A 299 -5.05 10.58 3.62
CA VAL A 299 -5.03 11.52 2.47
C VAL A 299 -3.69 12.25 2.35
N LYS A 300 -3.14 12.73 3.47
CA LYS A 300 -1.88 13.49 3.45
C LYS A 300 -0.68 12.62 3.08
N PHE A 301 -0.74 11.31 3.29
CA PHE A 301 0.31 10.39 2.89
C PHE A 301 0.35 10.26 1.37
N ALA A 302 -0.80 9.95 0.75
CA ALA A 302 -0.91 9.88 -0.71
C ALA A 302 -0.48 11.20 -1.36
N LEU A 303 -0.96 12.31 -0.83
CA LEU A 303 -0.56 13.64 -1.29
C LEU A 303 0.95 13.88 -1.18
N ALA A 304 1.59 13.46 -0.09
CA ALA A 304 3.03 13.64 0.10
C ALA A 304 3.85 12.78 -0.88
N VAL A 305 3.40 11.56 -1.16
CA VAL A 305 4.03 10.68 -2.17
C VAL A 305 3.97 11.32 -3.55
N VAL A 306 2.78 11.74 -3.99
CA VAL A 306 2.57 12.31 -5.33
C VAL A 306 3.25 13.68 -5.46
N LYS A 307 3.12 14.59 -4.47
CA LYS A 307 3.78 15.90 -4.49
C LYS A 307 5.31 15.80 -4.42
N GLY A 308 5.82 14.83 -3.66
CA GLY A 308 7.24 14.55 -3.63
C GLY A 308 7.76 14.11 -5.00
N HIS A 309 6.95 13.34 -5.74
CA HIS A 309 7.29 12.88 -7.09
C HIS A 309 7.20 13.97 -8.15
N PHE A 310 6.10 14.73 -8.13
CA PHE A 310 5.75 15.72 -9.14
C PHE A 310 5.66 17.12 -8.51
N PRO A 311 6.77 17.69 -8.03
CA PRO A 311 6.75 18.99 -7.36
C PRO A 311 6.28 20.12 -8.28
N GLU A 312 6.55 20.03 -9.58
CA GLU A 312 6.12 21.01 -10.59
C GLU A 312 4.59 21.01 -10.76
N ALA A 313 3.98 19.82 -10.90
CA ALA A 313 2.52 19.69 -10.98
C ALA A 313 1.83 20.21 -9.70
N ALA A 314 2.44 19.95 -8.55
CA ALA A 314 1.97 20.46 -7.26
C ALA A 314 2.11 21.97 -7.09
N ALA A 315 3.01 22.62 -7.82
CA ALA A 315 3.18 24.07 -7.84
C ALA A 315 2.17 24.75 -8.77
N ALA A 316 1.88 24.13 -9.92
CA ALA A 316 0.92 24.62 -10.90
C ALA A 316 -0.55 24.55 -10.43
N SER A 317 -0.87 23.68 -9.45
CA SER A 317 -2.22 23.53 -8.91
C SER A 317 -2.60 24.58 -7.84
N ARG A 318 -1.83 25.65 -7.67
CA ARG A 318 -2.04 26.70 -6.66
C ARG A 318 -2.54 27.98 -7.29
#